data_AF-A0A2G6D4I0-F1
#
_entry.id   AF-A0A2G6D4I0-F1
#
_cell.length_a   1.000
_cell.length_b   1.000
_cell.length_c   1.000
_cell.angle_alpha   90.00
_cell.angle_beta   90.00
_cell.angle_gamma   90.00
#
_symmetry.space_group_name_H-M   'P 1'
#
loop_
_entity.id
_entity.type
_entity.pdbx_description
1 polymer ?
#
loop_
_entity_poly.entity_id
_entity_poly.type
_entity_poly.pdbx_seq_one_letter_code
_entity_poly.pdbx_strand_id
1 'polypeptide(L)'
;MKKSWLHFFLVLALLTACSDPSGSDSHGAIPAHMKVGGTAQKGHFAEGSTVTLSQVDAGGNPTGLSRYVQINEENAQWATQVPWTEGTWVEVSGNYFNECTATYSAEPIKLEGFFTGRDSEKLTVNINLFTHLYSKRLRFLLGKGSGGVSASRQAQRELQSLLGFKNDALLLDLYNSHDTNLAEDNANLLLFSSAFGCQDNPGEALEKISQDFADNAQLDGGAEALFQAIASQAVAENFVETIVENLGSQGISSPPVAQALPKWVDVKGNKPPVSDAGLDQSVRAGVDVHLNGSNSQDSDGSISSYSWAVLQVIPSGVDVSLRGADSVNASFTAPLFTGTTRITLQLTVTDDDGLTDTDTTVVTVEPEETASPPSSSQQPNANAGLDVTVVPGVTVTLDGSGSFDSDGSISHYDWVLSSSSPASVSATLNNSNTVTPSFVAPSVSTTAQLLFTLTVTDDDGATATDTVVVTVNPPPNQPPVANAGA
;
A
#
# COMPACT_ATOMS: atom_id res chain seq x y z
N MET A 1 -55.02 16.24 -87.39
CA MET A 1 -54.87 17.47 -86.60
C MET A 1 -53.55 17.37 -85.82
N LYS A 2 -52.67 18.37 -86.00
CA LYS A 2 -51.34 18.73 -85.40
C LYS A 2 -50.69 17.72 -84.42
N LYS A 3 -49.54 17.05 -84.64
CA LYS A 3 -48.10 17.39 -84.93
C LYS A 3 -47.31 18.13 -83.83
N SER A 4 -46.25 17.49 -83.32
CA SER A 4 -44.88 17.95 -82.91
C SER A 4 -44.44 17.15 -81.66
N TRP A 5 -43.40 16.32 -81.60
CA TRP A 5 -41.95 16.39 -81.91
C TRP A 5 -41.11 17.37 -81.06
N LEU A 6 -40.17 16.76 -80.33
CA LEU A 6 -38.76 17.11 -80.12
C LEU A 6 -38.27 17.81 -78.81
N HIS A 7 -37.45 17.04 -78.10
CA HIS A 7 -36.27 17.26 -77.26
C HIS A 7 -35.71 18.68 -76.98
N PHE A 8 -35.24 18.83 -75.72
CA PHE A 8 -33.85 19.10 -75.27
C PHE A 8 -33.59 20.36 -74.40
N PHE A 9 -32.86 20.08 -73.31
CA PHE A 9 -31.93 20.88 -72.50
C PHE A 9 -32.35 21.98 -71.50
N LEU A 10 -31.83 21.75 -70.27
CA LEU A 10 -31.09 22.66 -69.37
C LEU A 10 -31.83 23.90 -68.82
N VAL A 11 -31.87 24.04 -67.49
CA VAL A 11 -31.04 24.99 -66.73
C VAL A 11 -31.34 24.88 -65.22
N LEU A 12 -30.22 24.77 -64.50
CA LEU A 12 -29.99 24.85 -63.07
C LEU A 12 -30.38 26.21 -62.47
N ALA A 13 -31.00 26.24 -61.29
CA ALA A 13 -30.86 27.35 -60.36
C ALA A 13 -30.92 26.86 -58.90
N LEU A 14 -29.80 27.09 -58.21
CA LEU A 14 -29.48 26.78 -56.82
C LEU A 14 -30.19 27.71 -55.81
N LEU A 15 -30.33 27.22 -54.56
CA LEU A 15 -29.90 27.79 -53.26
C LEU A 15 -30.71 27.06 -52.14
N THR A 16 -30.20 26.02 -51.43
CA THR A 16 -29.41 26.03 -50.16
C THR A 16 -29.84 27.11 -49.17
N ALA A 17 -30.11 26.90 -47.87
CA ALA A 17 -29.79 25.80 -46.95
C ALA A 17 -30.69 25.83 -45.70
N CYS A 18 -31.03 24.65 -45.16
CA CYS A 18 -30.80 24.18 -43.77
C CYS A 18 -31.85 23.16 -43.31
N SER A 19 -31.34 21.96 -42.97
CA SER A 19 -31.88 20.88 -42.13
C SER A 19 -33.21 20.19 -42.52
N ASP A 20 -33.14 19.34 -43.54
CA ASP A 20 -33.26 17.85 -43.50
C ASP A 20 -33.82 17.13 -42.24
N PRO A 21 -34.39 15.91 -42.38
CA PRO A 21 -35.54 15.54 -43.22
C PRO A 21 -36.45 14.44 -42.57
N SER A 22 -37.58 14.19 -43.25
CA SER A 22 -38.35 12.92 -43.33
C SER A 22 -37.61 11.64 -42.92
N GLY A 23 -38.22 10.63 -42.31
CA GLY A 23 -39.57 10.12 -42.48
C GLY A 23 -39.50 8.60 -42.70
N SER A 24 -40.57 7.90 -42.33
CA SER A 24 -41.13 6.68 -42.93
C SER A 24 -41.69 5.77 -41.84
N ASP A 25 -43.02 5.79 -41.75
CA ASP A 25 -43.78 4.71 -41.16
C ASP A 25 -43.45 3.42 -41.91
N SER A 26 -42.84 2.48 -41.19
CA SER A 26 -42.92 1.06 -41.50
C SER A 26 -43.72 0.41 -40.37
N HIS A 27 -44.78 -0.30 -40.76
CA HIS A 27 -45.49 -1.20 -39.87
C HIS A 27 -44.50 -2.21 -39.25
N GLY A 28 -44.13 -1.98 -38.00
CA GLY A 28 -43.29 -2.89 -37.23
C GLY A 28 -44.06 -4.16 -36.90
N ALA A 29 -43.51 -5.30 -37.30
CA ALA A 29 -44.05 -6.63 -37.11
C ALA A 29 -44.57 -6.90 -35.68
N ILE A 30 -45.56 -7.78 -35.55
CA ILE A 30 -45.90 -8.42 -34.27
C ILE A 30 -44.59 -8.99 -33.69
N PRO A 31 -44.19 -8.64 -32.46
CA PRO A 31 -42.99 -9.22 -31.87
C PRO A 31 -43.14 -10.74 -31.83
N ALA A 32 -42.14 -11.47 -32.32
CA ALA A 32 -42.11 -12.92 -32.17
C ALA A 32 -42.12 -13.24 -30.66
N HIS A 33 -43.08 -14.05 -30.22
CA HIS A 33 -43.13 -14.52 -28.84
C HIS A 33 -41.96 -15.46 -28.58
N MET A 34 -40.97 -15.00 -27.82
CA MET A 34 -39.84 -15.82 -27.41
C MET A 34 -40.28 -16.71 -26.25
N LYS A 35 -40.13 -18.04 -26.42
CA LYS A 35 -40.35 -19.00 -25.33
C LYS A 35 -39.09 -19.04 -24.47
N VAL A 36 -39.29 -18.83 -23.17
CA VAL A 36 -38.21 -18.88 -22.18
C VAL A 36 -38.69 -19.70 -20.99
N GLY A 37 -37.79 -20.47 -20.41
CA GLY A 37 -38.06 -21.25 -19.21
C GLY A 37 -36.80 -21.88 -18.65
N GLY A 38 -36.94 -22.68 -17.61
CA GLY A 38 -35.83 -23.36 -16.95
C GLY A 38 -36.27 -23.87 -15.59
N THR A 39 -35.32 -24.10 -14.71
CA THR A 39 -35.58 -24.44 -13.31
C THR A 39 -35.35 -23.24 -12.40
N ALA A 40 -35.96 -23.24 -11.22
CA ALA A 40 -35.64 -22.30 -10.14
C ALA A 40 -35.27 -23.08 -8.87
N GLN A 41 -34.03 -22.96 -8.43
CA GLN A 41 -33.39 -23.89 -7.51
C GLN A 41 -32.42 -23.20 -6.54
N LYS A 42 -32.76 -23.18 -5.25
CA LYS A 42 -31.80 -23.23 -4.13
C LYS A 42 -31.84 -24.63 -3.53
N GLY A 43 -33.05 -25.06 -3.19
CA GLY A 43 -33.59 -26.33 -3.63
C GLY A 43 -34.80 -26.04 -4.52
N HIS A 44 -35.62 -27.03 -4.89
CA HIS A 44 -36.81 -26.69 -5.68
C HIS A 44 -37.65 -25.62 -4.95
N PHE A 45 -38.06 -24.58 -5.67
CA PHE A 45 -38.99 -23.61 -5.13
C PHE A 45 -40.39 -24.24 -5.02
N ALA A 46 -41.12 -23.88 -3.97
CA ALA A 46 -42.46 -24.39 -3.69
C ALA A 46 -43.45 -24.01 -4.79
N GLU A 47 -44.51 -24.81 -4.97
CA GLU A 47 -45.63 -24.45 -5.84
C GLU A 47 -46.18 -23.06 -5.48
N GLY A 48 -46.50 -22.27 -6.51
CA GLY A 48 -46.99 -20.90 -6.30
C GLY A 48 -45.89 -19.90 -5.94
N SER A 49 -44.62 -20.30 -5.99
CA SER A 49 -43.51 -19.36 -6.05
C SER A 49 -43.55 -18.59 -7.38
N THR A 50 -43.29 -17.29 -7.32
CA THR A 50 -43.48 -16.39 -8.46
C THR A 50 -42.18 -16.16 -9.20
N VAL A 51 -42.20 -16.31 -10.52
CA VAL A 51 -41.12 -15.91 -11.44
C VAL A 51 -41.55 -14.65 -12.19
N THR A 52 -40.81 -13.56 -12.02
CA THR A 52 -41.06 -12.27 -12.65
C THR A 52 -39.95 -11.97 -13.65
N LEU A 53 -40.33 -11.72 -14.90
CA LEU A 53 -39.45 -11.33 -16.01
C LEU A 53 -39.67 -9.85 -16.29
N SER A 54 -38.61 -9.05 -16.26
CA SER A 54 -38.65 -7.61 -16.54
C SER A 54 -37.70 -7.27 -17.68
N GLN A 55 -38.23 -6.71 -18.77
CA GLN A 55 -37.42 -6.23 -19.88
C GLN A 55 -36.57 -5.04 -19.41
N VAL A 56 -35.33 -4.98 -19.88
CA VAL A 56 -34.41 -3.88 -19.62
C VAL A 56 -33.76 -3.31 -20.87
N ASP A 57 -33.35 -2.05 -20.77
CA ASP A 57 -32.56 -1.38 -21.77
C ASP A 57 -31.09 -1.85 -21.78
N ALA A 58 -30.26 -1.27 -22.65
CA ALA A 58 -28.85 -1.61 -22.77
C ALA A 58 -28.01 -1.29 -21.52
N GLY A 59 -28.49 -0.40 -20.65
CA GLY A 59 -27.89 -0.07 -19.35
C GLY A 59 -28.40 -0.94 -18.20
N GLY A 60 -29.30 -1.89 -18.46
CA GLY A 60 -29.88 -2.76 -17.45
C GLY A 60 -31.04 -2.13 -16.67
N ASN A 61 -31.57 -0.98 -17.12
CA ASN A 61 -32.70 -0.31 -16.46
C ASN A 61 -34.04 -0.90 -16.93
N PRO A 62 -35.00 -1.13 -16.03
CA PRO A 62 -36.35 -1.59 -16.39
C PRO A 62 -37.03 -0.66 -17.40
N THR A 63 -37.60 -1.23 -18.47
CA THR A 63 -38.42 -0.48 -19.45
C THR A 63 -39.87 -0.33 -19.01
N GLY A 64 -40.29 -1.06 -17.98
CA GLY A 64 -41.66 -1.16 -17.51
C GLY A 64 -42.44 -2.35 -18.09
N LEU A 65 -41.92 -3.03 -19.12
CA LEU A 65 -42.51 -4.27 -19.61
C LEU A 65 -42.13 -5.43 -18.69
N SER A 66 -43.14 -6.14 -18.18
CA SER A 66 -42.95 -7.30 -17.30
C SER A 66 -43.95 -8.41 -17.58
N ARG A 67 -43.56 -9.63 -17.18
CA ARG A 67 -44.38 -10.83 -17.24
C ARG A 67 -44.15 -11.65 -15.98
N TYR A 68 -45.19 -12.26 -15.43
CA TYR A 68 -45.05 -13.19 -14.32
C TYR A 68 -45.63 -14.58 -14.67
N VAL A 69 -45.10 -15.61 -14.03
CA VAL A 69 -45.56 -16.99 -14.06
C VAL A 69 -45.37 -17.61 -12.67
N GLN A 70 -46.18 -18.61 -12.33
CA GLN A 70 -46.03 -19.36 -11.08
C GLN A 70 -45.33 -20.69 -11.35
N ILE A 71 -44.49 -21.14 -10.41
CA ILE A 71 -43.83 -22.44 -10.46
C ILE A 71 -44.84 -23.55 -10.20
N ASN A 72 -44.74 -24.64 -10.96
CA ASN A 72 -45.53 -25.86 -10.78
C ASN A 72 -44.79 -26.93 -9.96
N GLU A 73 -45.54 -27.80 -9.26
CA GLU A 73 -44.99 -28.79 -8.32
C GLU A 73 -44.01 -29.77 -8.94
N GLU A 74 -44.20 -30.18 -10.20
CA GLU A 74 -43.57 -31.44 -10.65
C GLU A 74 -42.04 -31.40 -10.67
N ASN A 75 -41.37 -30.25 -10.85
CA ASN A 75 -39.89 -30.17 -10.91
C ASN A 75 -39.26 -28.77 -10.69
N ALA A 76 -39.95 -27.82 -10.03
CA ALA A 76 -39.48 -26.42 -9.95
C ALA A 76 -39.25 -25.75 -11.33
N GLN A 77 -39.96 -26.23 -12.35
CA GLN A 77 -39.85 -25.71 -13.70
C GLN A 77 -40.76 -24.51 -13.90
N TRP A 78 -40.31 -23.58 -14.73
CA TRP A 78 -41.09 -22.45 -15.18
C TRP A 78 -40.90 -22.27 -16.68
N ALA A 79 -41.95 -21.81 -17.35
CA ALA A 79 -41.89 -21.46 -18.77
C ALA A 79 -42.94 -20.43 -19.11
N THR A 80 -42.62 -19.50 -20.00
CA THR A 80 -43.53 -18.46 -20.46
C THR A 80 -43.15 -17.97 -21.86
N GLN A 81 -43.95 -17.06 -22.40
CA GLN A 81 -43.67 -16.34 -23.63
C GLN A 81 -43.57 -14.84 -23.35
N VAL A 82 -42.50 -14.23 -23.84
CA VAL A 82 -42.30 -12.78 -23.76
C VAL A 82 -42.31 -12.15 -25.17
N PRO A 83 -42.93 -10.97 -25.35
CA PRO A 83 -42.98 -10.28 -26.64
C PRO A 83 -41.74 -9.40 -26.89
N TRP A 84 -40.57 -9.76 -26.34
CA TRP A 84 -39.33 -8.99 -26.45
C TRP A 84 -38.11 -9.91 -26.53
N THR A 85 -36.99 -9.39 -27.05
CA THR A 85 -35.71 -10.12 -27.20
C THR A 85 -34.54 -9.39 -26.54
N GLU A 86 -34.79 -8.20 -25.99
CA GLU A 86 -33.85 -7.40 -25.23
C GLU A 86 -33.45 -8.09 -23.90
N GLY A 87 -32.53 -7.46 -23.17
CA GLY A 87 -32.13 -7.95 -21.86
C GLY A 87 -33.34 -8.14 -20.95
N THR A 88 -33.34 -9.21 -20.16
CA THR A 88 -34.42 -9.53 -19.24
C THR A 88 -33.83 -9.89 -17.89
N TRP A 89 -34.17 -9.13 -16.85
CA TRP A 89 -33.98 -9.56 -15.47
C TRP A 89 -35.07 -10.56 -15.12
N VAL A 90 -34.68 -11.68 -14.52
CA VAL A 90 -35.60 -12.66 -13.95
C VAL A 90 -35.44 -12.66 -12.45
N GLU A 91 -36.55 -12.69 -11.74
CA GLU A 91 -36.60 -12.75 -10.30
C GLU A 91 -37.50 -13.91 -9.89
N VAL A 92 -37.02 -14.76 -8.99
CA VAL A 92 -37.84 -15.81 -8.36
C VAL A 92 -37.97 -15.47 -6.89
N SER A 93 -39.19 -15.53 -6.37
CA SER A 93 -39.48 -15.34 -4.95
C SER A 93 -40.41 -16.42 -4.43
N GLY A 94 -40.05 -17.03 -3.31
CA GLY A 94 -40.84 -18.07 -2.66
C GLY A 94 -40.04 -18.90 -1.68
N ASN A 95 -40.74 -19.85 -1.05
CA ASN A 95 -40.13 -20.84 -0.16
C ASN A 95 -39.45 -21.91 -1.00
N TYR A 96 -38.43 -22.56 -0.44
CA TYR A 96 -37.61 -23.53 -1.15
C TYR A 96 -37.40 -24.77 -0.31
N PHE A 97 -37.19 -25.91 -0.95
CA PHE A 97 -36.77 -27.12 -0.26
C PHE A 97 -35.35 -26.96 0.29
N ASN A 98 -35.17 -27.22 1.58
CA ASN A 98 -33.89 -27.17 2.25
C ASN A 98 -33.31 -28.58 2.36
N GLU A 99 -32.23 -28.83 1.62
CA GLU A 99 -31.54 -30.11 1.58
C GLU A 99 -30.95 -30.51 2.93
N CYS A 100 -30.62 -29.55 3.79
CA CYS A 100 -30.09 -29.80 5.13
C CYS A 100 -31.15 -30.38 6.08
N THR A 101 -32.39 -29.86 6.00
CA THR A 101 -33.46 -30.22 6.95
C THR A 101 -34.50 -31.17 6.38
N ALA A 102 -34.43 -31.46 5.07
CA ALA A 102 -35.43 -32.21 4.32
C ALA A 102 -36.86 -31.62 4.42
N THR A 103 -36.96 -30.30 4.57
CA THR A 103 -38.24 -29.58 4.67
C THR A 103 -38.20 -28.30 3.84
N TYR A 104 -39.37 -27.75 3.51
CA TYR A 104 -39.44 -26.41 2.95
C TYR A 104 -39.02 -25.35 3.97
N SER A 105 -38.39 -24.28 3.49
CA SER A 105 -38.04 -23.11 4.28
C SER A 105 -39.30 -22.48 4.89
N ALA A 106 -39.17 -21.92 6.09
CA ALA A 106 -40.23 -21.14 6.70
C ALA A 106 -40.37 -19.77 6.00
N GLU A 107 -39.24 -19.12 5.75
CA GLU A 107 -39.17 -17.81 5.09
C GLU A 107 -38.80 -17.96 3.60
N PRO A 108 -39.37 -17.10 2.73
CA PRO A 108 -39.01 -17.08 1.32
C PRO A 108 -37.64 -16.44 1.10
N ILE A 109 -37.00 -16.77 -0.02
CA ILE A 109 -35.83 -16.03 -0.53
C ILE A 109 -36.13 -15.51 -1.92
N LYS A 110 -35.29 -14.57 -2.36
CA LYS A 110 -35.31 -14.03 -3.71
C LYS A 110 -34.03 -14.41 -4.43
N LEU A 111 -34.15 -15.03 -5.61
CA LEU A 111 -33.05 -15.26 -6.54
C LEU A 111 -33.23 -14.42 -7.80
N GLU A 112 -32.12 -14.12 -8.45
CA GLU A 112 -32.09 -13.27 -9.64
C GLU A 112 -31.34 -13.98 -10.77
N GLY A 113 -31.73 -13.67 -12.01
CA GLY A 113 -31.15 -14.18 -13.23
C GLY A 113 -31.14 -13.09 -14.30
N PHE A 114 -30.31 -13.26 -15.32
CA PHE A 114 -30.30 -12.38 -16.48
C PHE A 114 -30.07 -13.15 -17.76
N PHE A 115 -30.80 -12.77 -18.81
CA PHE A 115 -30.56 -13.31 -20.14
C PHE A 115 -30.84 -12.26 -21.23
N THR A 116 -30.41 -12.57 -22.45
CA THR A 116 -30.78 -11.82 -23.66
C THR A 116 -31.29 -12.79 -24.72
N GLY A 117 -32.24 -12.37 -25.57
CA GLY A 117 -32.87 -13.22 -26.57
C GLY A 117 -32.04 -13.52 -27.83
N ARG A 118 -30.70 -13.57 -27.73
CA ARG A 118 -29.80 -13.82 -28.86
C ARG A 118 -29.47 -15.30 -29.02
N ASP A 119 -30.50 -16.13 -29.19
CA ASP A 119 -30.51 -17.37 -29.97
C ASP A 119 -31.76 -18.20 -29.61
N SER A 120 -32.47 -18.65 -30.65
CA SER A 120 -33.46 -19.75 -30.67
C SER A 120 -34.94 -19.49 -30.30
N GLU A 121 -35.78 -20.40 -30.82
CA GLU A 121 -37.21 -20.54 -30.53
C GLU A 121 -37.53 -20.98 -29.08
N LYS A 122 -36.50 -21.32 -28.27
CA LYS A 122 -36.59 -21.78 -26.87
C LYS A 122 -35.30 -21.49 -26.09
N LEU A 123 -35.36 -20.59 -25.12
CA LEU A 123 -34.24 -20.28 -24.23
C LEU A 123 -34.37 -21.00 -22.88
N THR A 124 -33.30 -21.68 -22.44
CA THR A 124 -33.19 -22.28 -21.09
C THR A 124 -32.43 -21.34 -20.16
N VAL A 125 -33.04 -20.99 -19.03
CA VAL A 125 -32.52 -20.08 -18.01
C VAL A 125 -32.80 -20.70 -16.65
N ASN A 126 -31.83 -21.43 -16.11
CA ASN A 126 -31.93 -21.91 -14.74
C ASN A 126 -31.61 -20.77 -13.77
N ILE A 127 -32.34 -20.69 -12.67
CA ILE A 127 -32.19 -19.66 -11.65
C ILE A 127 -31.74 -20.33 -10.37
N ASN A 128 -30.51 -20.09 -9.98
CA ASN A 128 -29.86 -20.68 -8.83
C ASN A 128 -28.97 -19.66 -8.10
N LEU A 129 -28.26 -20.08 -7.05
CA LEU A 129 -27.38 -19.19 -6.29
C LEU A 129 -26.25 -18.60 -7.14
N PHE A 130 -25.70 -19.37 -8.09
CA PHE A 130 -24.63 -18.88 -8.95
C PHE A 130 -25.17 -17.85 -9.94
N THR A 131 -26.34 -18.08 -10.54
CA THR A 131 -26.96 -17.08 -11.43
C THR A 131 -27.36 -15.82 -10.67
N HIS A 132 -27.70 -15.92 -9.39
CA HIS A 132 -27.99 -14.77 -8.54
C HIS A 132 -26.73 -13.90 -8.34
N LEU A 133 -25.62 -14.51 -7.92
CA LEU A 133 -24.33 -13.80 -7.77
C LEU A 133 -23.87 -13.17 -9.09
N TYR A 134 -23.95 -13.94 -10.18
CA TYR A 134 -23.69 -13.46 -11.54
C TYR A 134 -24.53 -12.22 -11.88
N SER A 135 -25.84 -12.28 -11.62
CA SER A 135 -26.78 -11.23 -11.97
C SER A 135 -26.54 -9.94 -11.18
N LYS A 136 -26.23 -10.06 -9.88
CA LYS A 136 -25.87 -8.92 -9.02
C LYS A 136 -24.59 -8.24 -9.52
N ARG A 137 -23.55 -9.01 -9.82
CA ARG A 137 -22.29 -8.47 -10.39
C ARG A 137 -22.50 -7.85 -11.76
N LEU A 138 -23.29 -8.49 -12.63
CA LEU A 138 -23.62 -7.94 -13.94
C LEU A 138 -24.34 -6.59 -13.84
N ARG A 139 -25.33 -6.48 -12.93
CA ARG A 139 -26.06 -5.24 -12.71
C ARG A 139 -25.12 -4.11 -12.27
N PHE A 140 -24.17 -4.40 -11.37
CA PHE A 140 -23.16 -3.43 -10.95
C PHE A 140 -22.30 -2.94 -12.14
N LEU A 141 -21.77 -3.86 -12.94
CA LEU A 141 -20.92 -3.52 -14.10
C LEU A 141 -21.67 -2.68 -15.14
N LEU A 142 -22.94 -3.00 -15.41
CA LEU A 142 -23.81 -2.20 -16.28
C LEU A 142 -24.03 -0.79 -15.73
N GLY A 143 -24.27 -0.66 -14.41
CA GLY A 143 -24.41 0.63 -13.73
C GLY A 143 -23.16 1.52 -13.81
N LYS A 144 -21.97 0.93 -14.01
CA LYS A 144 -20.71 1.65 -14.27
C LYS A 144 -20.53 2.07 -15.75
N GLY A 145 -21.50 1.79 -16.62
CA GLY A 145 -21.45 2.10 -18.05
C GLY A 145 -20.69 1.08 -18.90
N SER A 146 -20.43 -0.12 -18.35
CA SER A 146 -19.79 -1.20 -19.12
C SER A 146 -20.73 -1.70 -20.21
N GLY A 147 -20.20 -2.00 -21.40
CA GLY A 147 -21.01 -2.58 -22.47
C GLY A 147 -21.57 -3.95 -22.06
N GLY A 148 -22.85 -4.23 -22.33
CA GLY A 148 -23.53 -5.39 -21.74
C GLY A 148 -22.90 -6.75 -22.06
N VAL A 149 -22.33 -6.93 -23.25
CA VAL A 149 -21.64 -8.18 -23.62
C VAL A 149 -20.30 -8.32 -22.88
N SER A 150 -19.53 -7.24 -22.74
CA SER A 150 -18.27 -7.27 -21.97
C SER A 150 -18.53 -7.46 -20.48
N ALA A 151 -19.56 -6.79 -19.94
CA ALA A 151 -19.97 -6.90 -18.54
C ALA A 151 -20.41 -8.34 -18.21
N SER A 152 -21.25 -8.95 -19.05
CA SER A 152 -21.70 -10.34 -18.89
C SER A 152 -20.53 -11.31 -18.88
N ARG A 153 -19.60 -11.20 -19.83
CA ARG A 153 -18.39 -12.05 -19.84
C ARG A 153 -17.48 -11.82 -18.64
N GLN A 154 -17.39 -10.59 -18.14
CA GLN A 154 -16.59 -10.26 -16.96
C GLN A 154 -17.19 -10.88 -15.70
N ALA A 155 -18.49 -10.63 -15.44
CA ALA A 155 -19.20 -11.20 -14.30
C ALA A 155 -19.11 -12.73 -14.27
N GLN A 156 -19.26 -13.37 -15.44
CA GLN A 156 -19.13 -14.84 -15.54
C GLN A 156 -17.72 -15.31 -15.16
N ARG A 157 -16.66 -14.69 -15.69
CA ARG A 157 -15.27 -15.08 -15.37
C ARG A 157 -14.93 -14.85 -13.90
N GLU A 158 -15.35 -13.72 -13.34
CA GLU A 158 -15.13 -13.39 -11.93
C GLU A 158 -15.82 -14.42 -11.02
N LEU A 159 -17.07 -14.78 -11.32
CA LEU A 159 -17.81 -15.77 -10.56
C LEU A 159 -17.20 -17.18 -10.70
N GLN A 160 -16.79 -17.57 -11.91
CA GLN A 160 -16.09 -18.83 -12.15
C GLN A 160 -14.73 -18.88 -11.43
N SER A 161 -14.05 -17.74 -11.30
CA SER A 161 -12.80 -17.66 -10.54
C SER A 161 -13.04 -17.90 -9.04
N LEU A 162 -14.11 -17.31 -8.48
CA LEU A 162 -14.48 -17.47 -7.07
C LEU A 162 -14.94 -18.90 -6.76
N LEU A 163 -15.79 -19.48 -7.60
CA LEU A 163 -16.49 -20.74 -7.31
C LEU A 163 -15.90 -21.97 -8.01
N GLY A 164 -14.98 -21.79 -8.95
CA GLY A 164 -14.25 -22.89 -9.58
C GLY A 164 -15.06 -23.80 -10.51
N PHE A 165 -16.21 -23.35 -11.03
CA PHE A 165 -17.01 -24.09 -12.03
C PHE A 165 -16.63 -23.68 -13.47
N LYS A 166 -16.91 -24.55 -14.44
CA LYS A 166 -16.40 -24.43 -15.82
C LYS A 166 -17.43 -23.88 -16.81
N ASN A 167 -18.69 -24.27 -16.64
CA ASN A 167 -19.78 -23.98 -17.57
C ASN A 167 -20.48 -22.65 -17.24
N ASP A 168 -21.43 -22.23 -18.09
CA ASP A 168 -22.25 -21.04 -17.84
C ASP A 168 -23.22 -21.31 -16.66
N ALA A 169 -23.33 -20.35 -15.74
CA ALA A 169 -24.18 -20.48 -14.55
C ALA A 169 -25.66 -20.69 -14.93
N LEU A 170 -26.10 -20.12 -16.06
CA LEU A 170 -27.48 -20.21 -16.55
C LEU A 170 -27.88 -21.62 -17.01
N LEU A 171 -26.90 -22.49 -17.26
CA LEU A 171 -27.11 -23.89 -17.68
C LEU A 171 -27.13 -24.86 -16.50
N LEU A 172 -26.63 -24.44 -15.33
CA LEU A 172 -26.48 -25.33 -14.19
C LEU A 172 -27.84 -25.66 -13.56
N ASP A 173 -28.04 -26.93 -13.28
CA ASP A 173 -29.26 -27.50 -12.69
C ASP A 173 -28.86 -28.36 -11.51
N LEU A 174 -29.31 -27.94 -10.33
CA LEU A 174 -28.93 -28.47 -9.03
C LEU A 174 -29.09 -30.00 -8.92
N TYR A 175 -30.16 -30.54 -9.51
CA TYR A 175 -30.55 -31.95 -9.36
C TYR A 175 -30.33 -32.77 -10.65
N ASN A 176 -29.83 -32.14 -11.71
CA ASN A 176 -29.59 -32.86 -12.95
C ASN A 176 -28.35 -33.77 -12.84
N SER A 177 -28.62 -35.06 -12.72
CA SER A 177 -27.63 -36.13 -12.65
C SER A 177 -27.29 -36.80 -13.99
N HIS A 178 -27.93 -36.38 -15.09
CA HIS A 178 -27.88 -37.08 -16.37
C HIS A 178 -26.98 -36.40 -17.40
N ASP A 179 -26.75 -35.09 -17.26
CA ASP A 179 -25.82 -34.37 -18.14
C ASP A 179 -24.38 -34.54 -17.63
N THR A 180 -23.64 -35.45 -18.27
CA THR A 180 -22.24 -35.73 -17.91
C THR A 180 -21.30 -34.55 -18.13
N ASN A 181 -21.67 -33.56 -18.95
CA ASN A 181 -20.84 -32.38 -19.18
C ASN A 181 -20.99 -31.33 -18.07
N LEU A 182 -22.13 -31.35 -17.38
CA LEU A 182 -22.46 -30.42 -16.29
C LEU A 182 -22.38 -31.08 -14.91
N ALA A 183 -22.21 -32.40 -14.84
CA ALA A 183 -22.28 -33.17 -13.59
C ALA A 183 -21.38 -32.63 -12.47
N GLU A 184 -20.13 -32.26 -12.77
CA GLU A 184 -19.20 -31.68 -11.78
C GLU A 184 -19.66 -30.30 -11.30
N ASP A 185 -20.08 -29.42 -12.21
CA ASP A 185 -20.53 -28.07 -11.84
C ASP A 185 -21.89 -28.08 -11.14
N ASN A 186 -22.78 -29.01 -11.52
CA ASN A 186 -24.06 -29.25 -10.84
C ASN A 186 -23.83 -29.80 -9.42
N ALA A 187 -22.85 -30.70 -9.24
CA ALA A 187 -22.44 -31.17 -7.93
C ALA A 187 -21.86 -30.04 -7.07
N ASN A 188 -21.03 -29.17 -7.66
CA ASN A 188 -20.50 -27.99 -6.98
C ASN A 188 -21.62 -27.05 -6.53
N LEU A 189 -22.59 -26.80 -7.42
CA LEU A 189 -23.78 -26.01 -7.11
C LEU A 189 -24.62 -26.67 -6.01
N LEU A 190 -24.82 -27.99 -6.05
CA LEU A 190 -25.56 -28.74 -5.02
C LEU A 190 -24.90 -28.61 -3.65
N LEU A 191 -23.58 -28.81 -3.58
CA LEU A 191 -22.84 -28.71 -2.34
C LEU A 191 -22.92 -27.29 -1.77
N PHE A 192 -22.66 -26.27 -2.60
CA PHE A 192 -22.73 -24.87 -2.20
C PHE A 192 -24.13 -24.51 -1.72
N SER A 193 -25.14 -24.86 -2.50
CA SER A 193 -26.52 -24.51 -2.20
C SER A 193 -27.06 -25.21 -0.95
N SER A 194 -26.67 -26.46 -0.74
CA SER A 194 -27.04 -27.20 0.47
C SER A 194 -26.38 -26.54 1.69
N ALA A 195 -25.07 -26.32 1.68
CA ALA A 195 -24.34 -25.71 2.80
C ALA A 195 -24.84 -24.28 3.09
N PHE A 196 -25.24 -23.56 2.05
CA PHE A 196 -25.91 -22.27 2.16
C PHE A 196 -27.27 -22.37 2.89
N GLY A 197 -28.06 -23.41 2.60
CA GLY A 197 -29.36 -23.64 3.26
C GLY A 197 -29.26 -23.99 4.75
N CYS A 198 -28.09 -24.42 5.21
CA CYS A 198 -27.82 -24.75 6.62
C CYS A 198 -27.55 -23.51 7.49
N GLN A 199 -27.39 -22.32 6.92
CA GLN A 199 -27.14 -21.10 7.70
C GLN A 199 -28.38 -20.72 8.53
N ASP A 200 -28.17 -20.06 9.69
CA ASP A 200 -29.28 -19.63 10.57
C ASP A 200 -30.25 -18.68 9.85
N ASN A 201 -29.73 -17.79 9.01
CA ASN A 201 -30.51 -16.87 8.20
C ASN A 201 -29.99 -16.86 6.74
N PRO A 202 -30.39 -17.85 5.91
CA PRO A 202 -29.89 -17.95 4.54
C PRO A 202 -30.24 -16.73 3.69
N GLY A 203 -31.38 -16.07 3.92
CA GLY A 203 -31.75 -14.87 3.17
C GLY A 203 -30.79 -13.70 3.39
N GLU A 204 -30.42 -13.44 4.65
CA GLU A 204 -29.46 -12.40 5.01
C GLU A 204 -28.04 -12.72 4.51
N ALA A 205 -27.63 -13.98 4.63
CA ALA A 205 -26.34 -14.43 4.12
C ALA A 205 -26.24 -14.22 2.60
N LEU A 206 -27.34 -14.44 1.87
CA LEU A 206 -27.38 -14.29 0.41
C LEU A 206 -27.16 -12.85 0.01
N GLU A 207 -27.91 -11.94 0.64
CA GLU A 207 -27.83 -10.53 0.31
C GLU A 207 -26.45 -9.96 0.63
N LYS A 208 -25.87 -10.35 1.78
CA LYS A 208 -24.55 -9.87 2.18
C LYS A 208 -23.44 -10.36 1.25
N ILE A 209 -23.39 -11.66 0.95
CA ILE A 209 -22.39 -12.23 0.02
C ILE A 209 -22.58 -11.67 -1.39
N SER A 210 -23.82 -11.58 -1.86
CA SER A 210 -24.09 -11.13 -3.22
C SER A 210 -23.83 -9.64 -3.45
N GLN A 211 -24.09 -8.79 -2.45
CA GLN A 211 -23.81 -7.36 -2.52
C GLN A 211 -22.31 -7.11 -2.52
N ASP A 212 -21.57 -7.77 -1.63
CA ASP A 212 -20.12 -7.62 -1.50
C ASP A 212 -19.39 -8.07 -2.77
N PHE A 213 -19.73 -9.27 -3.25
CA PHE A 213 -19.22 -9.78 -4.53
C PHE A 213 -19.58 -8.87 -5.71
N ALA A 214 -20.76 -8.25 -5.70
CA ALA A 214 -21.16 -7.37 -6.79
C ALA A 214 -20.27 -6.12 -6.89
N ASP A 215 -19.74 -5.61 -5.78
CA ASP A 215 -19.00 -4.34 -5.73
C ASP A 215 -17.62 -4.45 -6.39
N ASN A 216 -16.84 -5.48 -6.07
CA ASN A 216 -15.46 -5.63 -6.55
C ASN A 216 -15.09 -7.03 -7.03
N ALA A 217 -16.04 -7.98 -7.09
CA ALA A 217 -15.80 -9.39 -7.39
C ALA A 217 -14.92 -10.13 -6.38
N GLN A 218 -14.76 -9.56 -5.19
CA GLN A 218 -14.09 -10.17 -4.05
C GLN A 218 -15.09 -10.40 -2.93
N LEU A 219 -14.69 -11.16 -1.91
CA LEU A 219 -15.42 -11.29 -0.67
C LEU A 219 -14.56 -10.73 0.45
N ASP A 220 -15.08 -9.78 1.22
CA ASP A 220 -14.36 -9.15 2.31
C ASP A 220 -15.15 -9.15 3.63
N GLY A 221 -14.40 -9.00 4.72
CA GLY A 221 -14.88 -8.80 6.08
C GLY A 221 -16.05 -9.73 6.46
N GLY A 222 -17.24 -9.15 6.54
CA GLY A 222 -18.41 -9.88 7.01
C GLY A 222 -19.02 -10.84 5.99
N ALA A 223 -18.83 -10.61 4.68
CA ALA A 223 -19.29 -11.49 3.63
C ALA A 223 -18.34 -12.69 3.48
N GLU A 224 -17.03 -12.42 3.55
CA GLU A 224 -16.00 -13.45 3.62
C GLU A 224 -16.26 -14.42 4.78
N ALA A 225 -16.49 -13.91 6.00
CA ALA A 225 -16.75 -14.75 7.17
C ALA A 225 -17.98 -15.67 7.00
N LEU A 226 -19.04 -15.20 6.31
CA LEU A 226 -20.21 -16.04 6.00
C LEU A 226 -19.89 -17.08 4.94
N PHE A 227 -19.14 -16.71 3.92
CA PHE A 227 -18.70 -17.63 2.88
C PHE A 227 -17.83 -18.74 3.46
N GLN A 228 -16.94 -18.41 4.41
CA GLN A 228 -16.14 -19.36 5.18
C GLN A 228 -16.99 -20.32 6.02
N ALA A 229 -18.05 -19.82 6.65
CA ALA A 229 -18.97 -20.66 7.40
C ALA A 229 -19.70 -21.65 6.47
N ILE A 230 -20.07 -21.22 5.26
CA ILE A 230 -20.67 -22.09 4.23
C ILE A 230 -19.65 -23.13 3.75
N ALA A 231 -18.41 -22.74 3.47
CA ALA A 231 -17.32 -23.64 3.08
C ALA A 231 -17.05 -24.70 4.16
N SER A 232 -16.95 -24.28 5.41
CA SER A 232 -16.76 -25.17 6.57
C SER A 232 -17.91 -26.15 6.73
N GLN A 233 -19.16 -25.69 6.53
CA GLN A 233 -20.35 -26.55 6.58
C GLN A 233 -20.34 -27.61 5.48
N ALA A 234 -19.85 -27.27 4.29
CA ALA A 234 -19.81 -28.18 3.14
C ALA A 234 -18.87 -29.38 3.34
N VAL A 235 -17.87 -29.27 4.23
CA VAL A 235 -16.93 -30.35 4.58
C VAL A 235 -17.16 -30.94 5.96
N ALA A 236 -18.23 -30.52 6.64
CA ALA A 236 -18.58 -31.12 7.92
C ALA A 236 -18.78 -32.64 7.76
N GLU A 237 -18.42 -33.39 8.81
CA GLU A 237 -18.53 -34.84 8.82
C GLU A 237 -19.97 -35.28 8.48
N ASN A 238 -20.11 -36.25 7.58
CA ASN A 238 -21.39 -36.78 7.09
C ASN A 238 -22.31 -35.76 6.38
N PHE A 239 -21.85 -34.55 6.07
CA PHE A 239 -22.68 -33.54 5.42
C PHE A 239 -23.20 -34.03 4.07
N VAL A 240 -22.30 -34.45 3.18
CA VAL A 240 -22.65 -34.94 1.84
C VAL A 240 -23.58 -36.15 1.91
N GLU A 241 -23.31 -37.10 2.81
CA GLU A 241 -24.16 -38.28 3.01
C GLU A 241 -25.57 -37.86 3.43
N THR A 242 -25.69 -36.95 4.40
CA THR A 242 -26.97 -36.41 4.86
C THR A 242 -27.76 -35.75 3.71
N ILE A 243 -27.10 -34.95 2.87
CA ILE A 243 -27.75 -34.31 1.72
C ILE A 243 -28.28 -35.34 0.73
N VAL A 244 -27.46 -36.35 0.39
CA VAL A 244 -27.84 -37.41 -0.55
C VAL A 244 -29.00 -38.25 0.00
N GLU A 245 -28.97 -38.58 1.30
CA GLU A 245 -30.06 -39.30 1.97
C GLU A 245 -31.37 -38.48 1.98
N ASN A 246 -31.29 -37.19 2.32
CA ASN A 246 -32.44 -36.29 2.35
C ASN A 246 -33.08 -36.16 0.96
N LEU A 247 -32.28 -35.98 -0.09
CA LEU A 247 -32.78 -35.95 -1.47
C LEU A 247 -33.39 -37.30 -1.89
N GLY A 248 -32.72 -38.40 -1.57
CA GLY A 248 -33.22 -39.76 -1.83
C GLY A 248 -34.55 -40.05 -1.16
N SER A 249 -34.78 -39.54 0.05
CA SER A 249 -36.05 -39.68 0.78
C SER A 249 -37.23 -39.02 0.06
N GLN A 250 -36.95 -38.00 -0.78
CA GLN A 250 -37.93 -37.29 -1.59
C GLN A 250 -38.01 -37.82 -3.03
N GLY A 251 -37.25 -38.89 -3.35
CA GLY A 251 -37.17 -39.42 -4.71
C GLY A 251 -36.41 -38.51 -5.69
N ILE A 252 -35.61 -37.57 -5.19
CA ILE A 252 -34.82 -36.65 -5.99
C ILE A 252 -33.43 -37.26 -6.23
N SER A 253 -33.04 -37.40 -7.50
CA SER A 253 -31.68 -37.79 -7.86
C SER A 253 -30.72 -36.62 -7.69
N SER A 254 -29.57 -36.85 -7.06
CA SER A 254 -28.48 -35.88 -7.03
C SER A 254 -27.47 -36.14 -8.17
N PRO A 255 -26.80 -35.11 -8.71
CA PRO A 255 -25.57 -35.32 -9.46
C PRO A 255 -24.53 -36.08 -8.61
N PRO A 256 -23.55 -36.76 -9.24
CA PRO A 256 -22.46 -37.40 -8.52
C PRO A 256 -21.65 -36.33 -7.80
N VAL A 257 -21.75 -36.27 -6.46
CA VAL A 257 -20.95 -35.31 -5.68
C VAL A 257 -19.48 -35.68 -5.81
N ALA A 258 -18.65 -34.71 -6.19
CA ALA A 258 -17.25 -34.93 -6.54
C ALA A 258 -16.47 -35.52 -5.36
N GLN A 259 -15.57 -36.47 -5.66
CA GLN A 259 -14.62 -36.99 -4.65
C GLN A 259 -13.55 -35.95 -4.29
N ALA A 260 -13.26 -35.02 -5.20
CA ALA A 260 -12.41 -33.87 -4.96
C ALA A 260 -13.28 -32.68 -4.53
N LEU A 261 -12.87 -31.98 -3.47
CA LEU A 261 -13.60 -30.82 -2.98
C LEU A 261 -13.54 -29.66 -4.01
N PRO A 262 -14.64 -28.90 -4.18
CA PRO A 262 -14.64 -27.70 -5.02
C PRO A 262 -13.65 -26.65 -4.51
N LYS A 263 -13.16 -25.77 -5.40
CA LYS A 263 -12.20 -24.70 -5.01
C LYS A 263 -12.73 -23.78 -3.92
N TRP A 264 -14.02 -23.48 -3.92
CA TRP A 264 -14.63 -22.61 -2.92
C TRP A 264 -14.73 -23.26 -1.53
N VAL A 265 -14.45 -24.55 -1.40
CA VAL A 265 -14.38 -25.20 -0.09
C VAL A 265 -13.03 -24.96 0.58
N ASP A 266 -12.00 -24.74 -0.22
CA ASP A 266 -10.68 -24.29 0.20
C ASP A 266 -10.53 -22.79 -0.04
N VAL A 267 -11.60 -22.01 0.23
CA VAL A 267 -11.36 -20.61 0.52
C VAL A 267 -10.70 -20.68 1.89
N LYS A 268 -9.39 -20.80 1.98
CA LYS A 268 -8.75 -20.15 3.12
C LYS A 268 -9.27 -18.72 3.10
N GLY A 269 -9.82 -18.25 4.21
CA GLY A 269 -9.97 -16.80 4.38
C GLY A 269 -8.56 -16.28 4.41
N ASN A 270 -7.98 -16.09 3.23
CA ASN A 270 -6.58 -15.72 3.07
C ASN A 270 -6.53 -14.25 3.39
N LYS A 271 -5.95 -13.93 4.53
CA LYS A 271 -5.73 -12.54 4.91
C LYS A 271 -4.46 -12.09 4.23
N PRO A 272 -4.38 -10.83 3.78
CA PRO A 272 -3.11 -10.30 3.31
C PRO A 272 -2.05 -10.49 4.41
N PRO A 273 -0.79 -10.76 4.02
CA PRO A 273 0.29 -10.88 4.98
C PRO A 273 0.44 -9.56 5.76
N VAL A 274 1.10 -9.60 6.90
CA VAL A 274 1.56 -8.40 7.61
C VAL A 274 3.03 -8.23 7.31
N SER A 275 3.37 -7.18 6.57
CA SER A 275 4.74 -6.83 6.25
C SER A 275 5.42 -6.07 7.39
N ASP A 276 6.69 -6.39 7.64
CA ASP A 276 7.57 -5.69 8.59
C ASP A 276 8.91 -5.45 7.88
N ALA A 277 9.16 -4.19 7.50
CA ALA A 277 10.38 -3.75 6.82
C ALA A 277 11.54 -3.52 7.80
N GLY A 278 11.32 -3.73 9.09
CA GLY A 278 12.28 -3.48 10.16
C GLY A 278 12.39 -2.00 10.56
N LEU A 279 13.12 -1.77 11.64
CA LEU A 279 13.32 -0.42 12.18
C LEU A 279 14.09 0.49 11.23
N ASP A 280 13.83 1.79 11.33
CA ASP A 280 14.66 2.83 10.72
C ASP A 280 16.13 2.69 11.14
N GLN A 281 17.03 2.96 10.20
CA GLN A 281 18.48 2.82 10.42
C GLN A 281 19.19 4.15 10.27
N SER A 282 20.24 4.35 11.05
CA SER A 282 21.21 5.43 10.84
C SER A 282 22.59 4.82 10.61
N VAL A 283 23.21 5.14 9.47
CA VAL A 283 24.49 4.60 9.04
C VAL A 283 25.37 5.71 8.46
N ARG A 284 26.65 5.43 8.29
CA ARG A 284 27.58 6.31 7.58
C ARG A 284 27.64 5.93 6.09
N ALA A 285 27.99 6.88 5.25
CA ALA A 285 28.24 6.63 3.83
C ALA A 285 29.33 5.55 3.64
N GLY A 286 29.18 4.72 2.61
CA GLY A 286 30.08 3.61 2.32
C GLY A 286 29.83 2.33 3.13
N VAL A 287 29.04 2.38 4.22
CA VAL A 287 28.69 1.20 5.02
C VAL A 287 27.72 0.30 4.25
N ASP A 288 27.88 -1.02 4.37
CA ASP A 288 26.91 -1.99 3.87
C ASP A 288 25.68 -2.02 4.78
N VAL A 289 24.51 -1.69 4.22
CA VAL A 289 23.24 -1.65 4.92
C VAL A 289 22.49 -2.94 4.67
N HIS A 290 22.00 -3.57 5.74
CA HIS A 290 21.20 -4.78 5.67
C HIS A 290 19.74 -4.49 6.04
N LEU A 291 18.82 -4.90 5.18
CA LEU A 291 17.38 -4.82 5.38
C LEU A 291 16.87 -6.22 5.71
N ASN A 292 15.93 -6.31 6.66
CA ASN A 292 15.47 -7.58 7.18
C ASN A 292 13.94 -7.62 7.21
N GLY A 293 13.34 -8.39 6.31
CA GLY A 293 11.90 -8.61 6.25
C GLY A 293 11.41 -9.84 7.02
N SER A 294 12.28 -10.57 7.72
CA SER A 294 11.97 -11.90 8.29
C SER A 294 10.90 -11.92 9.39
N ASN A 295 10.52 -10.76 9.94
CA ASN A 295 9.41 -10.65 10.89
C ASN A 295 8.04 -10.54 10.22
N SER A 296 8.01 -10.38 8.89
CA SER A 296 6.78 -10.42 8.12
C SER A 296 6.10 -11.77 8.31
N GLN A 297 4.79 -11.76 8.48
CA GLN A 297 4.02 -12.94 8.85
C GLN A 297 2.74 -13.00 8.08
N ASP A 298 2.33 -14.21 7.77
CA ASP A 298 0.99 -14.52 7.30
C ASP A 298 0.31 -15.36 8.38
N SER A 299 -0.92 -14.97 8.75
CA SER A 299 -1.66 -15.56 9.85
C SER A 299 -2.45 -16.81 9.46
N ASP A 300 -2.67 -17.04 8.16
CA ASP A 300 -3.43 -18.18 7.63
C ASP A 300 -2.72 -18.91 6.49
N GLY A 301 -1.63 -18.37 5.98
CA GLY A 301 -0.77 -19.01 4.98
C GLY A 301 0.73 -18.91 5.27
N SER A 302 1.48 -18.81 4.18
CA SER A 302 2.93 -18.66 4.17
C SER A 302 3.35 -17.63 3.13
N ILE A 303 4.40 -16.88 3.41
CA ILE A 303 4.89 -15.87 2.46
C ILE A 303 5.53 -16.54 1.24
N SER A 304 5.02 -16.24 0.05
CA SER A 304 5.53 -16.76 -1.22
C SER A 304 6.65 -15.91 -1.83
N SER A 305 6.63 -14.58 -1.63
CA SER A 305 7.65 -13.69 -2.18
C SER A 305 7.83 -12.38 -1.40
N TYR A 306 9.03 -11.80 -1.54
CA TYR A 306 9.43 -10.50 -1.00
C TYR A 306 9.87 -9.60 -2.16
N SER A 307 9.59 -8.30 -2.09
CA SER A 307 10.07 -7.33 -3.06
C SER A 307 10.41 -6.00 -2.38
N TRP A 308 11.67 -5.60 -2.46
CA TRP A 308 12.19 -4.34 -1.95
C TRP A 308 12.33 -3.33 -3.07
N ALA A 309 11.84 -2.11 -2.84
CA ALA A 309 11.97 -1.00 -3.77
C ALA A 309 12.44 0.28 -3.05
N VAL A 310 13.27 1.07 -3.73
CA VAL A 310 13.60 2.43 -3.29
C VAL A 310 12.47 3.34 -3.71
N LEU A 311 11.71 3.87 -2.74
CA LEU A 311 10.57 4.74 -2.99
C LEU A 311 11.00 6.19 -3.16
N GLN A 312 11.97 6.63 -2.35
CA GLN A 312 12.43 8.02 -2.35
C GLN A 312 13.88 8.13 -1.85
N VAL A 313 14.65 9.03 -2.47
CA VAL A 313 15.97 9.44 -1.99
C VAL A 313 16.03 10.97 -1.91
N ILE A 314 16.46 11.50 -0.77
CA ILE A 314 16.61 12.94 -0.51
C ILE A 314 18.03 13.21 -0.03
N PRO A 315 18.82 14.08 -0.69
CA PRO A 315 18.47 14.84 -1.90
C PRO A 315 18.38 13.95 -3.15
N SER A 316 17.67 14.43 -4.18
CA SER A 316 17.53 13.71 -5.44
C SER A 316 18.83 13.69 -6.24
N GLY A 317 18.98 12.70 -7.13
CA GLY A 317 20.19 12.50 -7.95
C GLY A 317 21.25 11.59 -7.30
N VAL A 318 20.90 10.92 -6.21
CA VAL A 318 21.70 9.85 -5.59
C VAL A 318 21.11 8.50 -5.99
N ASP A 319 21.89 7.67 -6.67
CA ASP A 319 21.48 6.34 -7.09
C ASP A 319 21.70 5.31 -5.97
N VAL A 320 20.68 4.48 -5.71
CA VAL A 320 20.73 3.39 -4.74
C VAL A 320 20.34 2.09 -5.44
N SER A 321 21.26 1.14 -5.48
CA SER A 321 21.05 -0.17 -6.12
C SER A 321 20.97 -1.25 -5.04
N LEU A 322 19.82 -1.90 -4.94
CA LEU A 322 19.59 -3.00 -4.00
C LEU A 322 20.18 -4.32 -4.53
N ARG A 323 20.74 -5.11 -3.61
CA ARG A 323 21.14 -6.50 -3.81
C ARG A 323 20.17 -7.40 -3.07
N GLY A 324 19.71 -8.48 -3.72
CA GLY A 324 18.71 -9.38 -3.15
C GLY A 324 17.34 -8.71 -2.95
N ALA A 325 16.95 -7.82 -3.86
CA ALA A 325 15.70 -7.06 -3.75
C ALA A 325 14.45 -7.96 -3.75
N ASP A 326 14.55 -9.18 -4.25
CA ASP A 326 13.50 -10.21 -4.29
C ASP A 326 13.63 -11.27 -3.17
N SER A 327 14.48 -11.02 -2.17
CA SER A 327 14.77 -11.93 -1.07
C SER A 327 14.25 -11.41 0.28
N VAL A 328 14.12 -12.30 1.27
CA VAL A 328 13.74 -11.95 2.66
C VAL A 328 14.63 -10.83 3.22
N ASN A 329 15.92 -10.91 2.93
CA ASN A 329 16.91 -9.90 3.29
C ASN A 329 17.46 -9.26 2.02
N ALA A 330 17.46 -7.93 2.00
CA ALA A 330 18.10 -7.13 0.96
C ALA A 330 19.29 -6.36 1.55
N SER A 331 20.17 -5.86 0.69
CA SER A 331 21.28 -5.00 1.12
C SER A 331 21.61 -3.95 0.07
N PHE A 332 22.25 -2.87 0.48
CA PHE A 332 22.86 -1.91 -0.43
C PHE A 332 24.03 -1.23 0.26
N THR A 333 24.94 -0.68 -0.54
CA THR A 333 26.04 0.13 -0.01
C THR A 333 25.55 1.56 0.14
N ALA A 334 25.61 2.12 1.36
CA ALA A 334 25.21 3.49 1.63
C ALA A 334 25.95 4.44 0.67
N PRO A 335 25.23 5.29 -0.09
CA PRO A 335 25.82 6.11 -1.13
C PRO A 335 26.82 7.10 -0.55
N LEU A 336 27.90 7.35 -1.30
CA LEU A 336 28.88 8.39 -0.98
C LEU A 336 28.29 9.76 -1.33
N PHE A 337 27.90 10.52 -0.32
CA PHE A 337 27.36 11.87 -0.47
C PHE A 337 27.91 12.79 0.63
N THR A 338 28.13 14.07 0.31
CA THR A 338 28.77 15.05 1.21
C THR A 338 27.82 15.68 2.25
N GLY A 339 26.58 15.21 2.31
CA GLY A 339 25.57 15.63 3.29
C GLY A 339 24.69 14.48 3.73
N THR A 340 23.79 14.74 4.69
CA THR A 340 22.85 13.73 5.16
C THR A 340 21.87 13.36 4.03
N THR A 341 21.78 12.07 3.74
CA THR A 341 20.86 11.51 2.73
C THR A 341 19.81 10.65 3.43
N ARG A 342 18.53 10.81 3.11
CA ARG A 342 17.44 9.95 3.59
C ARG A 342 16.92 9.08 2.45
N ILE A 343 16.91 7.78 2.66
CA ILE A 343 16.46 6.77 1.70
C ILE A 343 15.24 6.08 2.30
N THR A 344 14.07 6.25 1.68
CA THR A 344 12.84 5.55 2.05
C THR A 344 12.73 4.30 1.18
N LEU A 345 12.68 3.13 1.82
CA LEU A 345 12.53 1.85 1.17
C LEU A 345 11.17 1.26 1.50
N GLN A 346 10.56 0.57 0.54
CA GLN A 346 9.32 -0.17 0.72
C GLN A 346 9.62 -1.66 0.57
N LEU A 347 9.15 -2.46 1.52
CA LEU A 347 9.00 -3.90 1.39
C LEU A 347 7.55 -4.20 0.97
N THR A 348 7.39 -5.00 -0.08
CA THR A 348 6.12 -5.63 -0.46
C THR A 348 6.24 -7.13 -0.23
N VAL A 349 5.28 -7.70 0.50
CA VAL A 349 5.21 -9.13 0.79
C VAL A 349 4.00 -9.72 0.08
N THR A 350 4.13 -10.90 -0.52
CA THR A 350 3.02 -11.65 -1.12
C THR A 350 2.88 -13.01 -0.45
N ASP A 351 1.67 -13.42 -0.08
CA ASP A 351 1.39 -14.75 0.48
C ASP A 351 1.29 -15.85 -0.61
N ASP A 352 1.07 -17.10 -0.21
CA ASP A 352 0.93 -18.28 -1.08
C ASP A 352 -0.36 -18.30 -1.92
N ASP A 353 -1.29 -17.41 -1.61
CA ASP A 353 -2.58 -17.26 -2.28
C ASP A 353 -2.67 -15.98 -3.16
N GLY A 354 -1.63 -15.15 -3.14
CA GLY A 354 -1.40 -14.00 -4.02
C GLY A 354 -1.82 -12.63 -3.48
N LEU A 355 -2.26 -12.49 -2.22
CA LEU A 355 -2.50 -11.17 -1.63
C LEU A 355 -1.20 -10.53 -1.15
N THR A 356 -1.21 -9.20 -1.03
CA THR A 356 -0.03 -8.42 -0.70
C THR A 356 -0.27 -7.40 0.41
N ASP A 357 0.82 -7.05 1.10
CA ASP A 357 0.91 -5.93 2.04
C ASP A 357 2.25 -5.22 1.89
N THR A 358 2.34 -3.97 2.34
CA THR A 358 3.56 -3.17 2.25
C THR A 358 3.89 -2.40 3.51
N ASP A 359 5.18 -2.35 3.85
CA ASP A 359 5.73 -1.56 4.94
C ASP A 359 6.97 -0.77 4.48
N THR A 360 7.29 0.30 5.20
CA THR A 360 8.41 1.18 4.84
C THR A 360 9.40 1.35 5.97
N THR A 361 10.68 1.39 5.64
CA THR A 361 11.78 1.75 6.54
C THR A 361 12.60 2.90 5.96
N VAL A 362 13.12 3.76 6.83
CA VAL A 362 13.97 4.87 6.42
C VAL A 362 15.40 4.63 6.87
N VAL A 363 16.33 4.71 5.92
CA VAL A 363 17.77 4.73 6.19
C VAL A 363 18.27 6.16 6.09
N THR A 364 18.73 6.71 7.21
CA THR A 364 19.45 7.98 7.26
C THR A 364 20.95 7.70 7.10
N VAL A 365 21.52 8.17 6.01
CA VAL A 365 22.94 8.07 5.70
C VAL A 365 23.60 9.39 6.07
N GLU A 366 24.38 9.37 7.13
CA GLU A 366 25.28 10.46 7.46
C GLU A 366 26.48 10.44 6.49
N PRO A 367 27.03 11.61 6.12
CA PRO A 367 28.19 11.67 5.23
C PRO A 367 29.33 10.82 5.79
N GLU A 368 30.18 10.30 4.90
CA GLU A 368 31.42 9.65 5.31
C GLU A 368 32.15 10.65 6.21
N GLU A 369 32.71 10.19 7.32
CA GLU A 369 33.81 10.95 7.88
C GLU A 369 34.86 11.01 6.78
N THR A 370 34.87 12.11 6.00
CA THR A 370 36.14 12.76 5.74
C THR A 370 36.85 12.67 7.06
N ALA A 371 38.05 12.08 7.12
CA ALA A 371 38.91 12.22 8.28
C ALA A 371 38.78 13.68 8.69
N SER A 372 37.94 13.92 9.70
CA SER A 372 37.81 15.25 10.19
C SER A 372 39.20 15.47 10.76
N PRO A 373 39.85 16.63 10.55
CA PRO A 373 40.80 17.04 11.58
C PRO A 373 40.08 16.80 12.92
N PRO A 374 40.76 16.21 13.92
CA PRO A 374 40.11 15.61 15.08
C PRO A 374 38.98 16.50 15.58
N SER A 375 37.85 15.86 15.85
CA SER A 375 36.68 16.48 16.46
C SER A 375 37.13 17.35 17.63
N SER A 376 37.06 18.67 17.43
CA SER A 376 37.42 19.71 18.40
C SER A 376 38.70 19.42 19.19
N SER A 377 39.88 19.77 18.67
CA SER A 377 40.91 20.20 19.63
C SER A 377 40.31 21.41 20.35
N GLN A 378 40.01 21.27 21.64
CA GLN A 378 39.63 22.45 22.40
C GLN A 378 40.87 23.36 22.40
N GLN A 379 40.71 24.66 22.15
CA GLN A 379 41.86 25.54 22.25
C GLN A 379 42.46 25.38 23.64
N PRO A 380 43.79 25.29 23.77
CA PRO A 380 44.42 25.20 25.07
C PRO A 380 44.07 26.44 25.89
N ASN A 381 44.14 26.34 27.22
CA ASN A 381 44.05 27.51 28.08
C ASN A 381 45.46 28.03 28.37
N ALA A 382 45.79 29.22 27.85
CA ALA A 382 47.02 29.91 28.22
C ALA A 382 46.83 30.60 29.58
N ASN A 383 47.83 30.48 30.46
CA ASN A 383 47.88 31.19 31.73
C ASN A 383 49.31 31.71 31.94
N ALA A 384 49.49 33.02 31.85
CA ALA A 384 50.77 33.72 31.94
C ALA A 384 51.18 34.04 33.39
N GLY A 385 50.37 33.62 34.38
CA GLY A 385 50.59 33.89 35.79
C GLY A 385 50.10 35.27 36.23
N LEU A 386 50.42 35.64 37.46
CA LEU A 386 50.01 36.92 38.04
C LEU A 386 50.97 38.06 37.67
N ASP A 387 50.45 39.28 37.56
CA ASP A 387 51.25 40.49 37.44
C ASP A 387 52.27 40.61 38.58
N VAL A 388 53.47 41.07 38.25
CA VAL A 388 54.59 41.15 39.20
C VAL A 388 55.11 42.58 39.29
N THR A 389 55.43 43.04 40.49
CA THR A 389 56.12 44.32 40.72
C THR A 389 57.53 44.06 41.24
N VAL A 390 58.54 44.63 40.58
CA VAL A 390 59.96 44.49 40.96
C VAL A 390 60.71 45.83 40.86
N VAL A 391 61.99 45.81 41.23
CA VAL A 391 62.95 46.90 41.04
C VAL A 391 64.03 46.48 40.03
N PRO A 392 64.77 47.42 39.41
CA PRO A 392 65.84 47.10 38.46
C PRO A 392 66.88 46.10 38.99
N GLY A 393 67.37 45.23 38.10
CA GLY A 393 68.41 44.24 38.38
C GLY A 393 67.90 42.93 39.00
N VAL A 394 66.62 42.84 39.39
CA VAL A 394 66.00 41.59 39.85
C VAL A 394 65.76 40.67 38.66
N THR A 395 66.17 39.40 38.78
CA THR A 395 65.76 38.36 37.83
C THR A 395 64.29 38.04 38.04
N VAL A 396 63.48 38.26 37.02
CA VAL A 396 62.05 37.92 36.97
C VAL A 396 61.91 36.62 36.20
N THR A 397 61.20 35.66 36.79
CA THR A 397 60.78 34.42 36.13
C THR A 397 59.30 34.53 35.84
N LEU A 398 58.90 34.38 34.57
CA LEU A 398 57.50 34.26 34.19
C LEU A 398 57.09 32.79 34.36
N ASP A 399 55.81 32.53 34.62
CA ASP A 399 55.33 31.18 34.93
C ASP A 399 54.10 30.83 34.10
N GLY A 400 54.32 29.98 33.08
CA GLY A 400 53.28 29.45 32.21
C GLY A 400 52.71 28.11 32.67
N SER A 401 53.17 27.57 33.81
CA SER A 401 52.85 26.21 34.26
C SER A 401 51.37 25.97 34.58
N GLY A 402 50.58 27.05 34.73
CA GLY A 402 49.14 26.99 34.88
C GLY A 402 48.38 26.78 33.56
N SER A 403 49.08 26.76 32.41
CA SER A 403 48.48 26.49 31.11
C SER A 403 48.14 25.01 30.98
N PHE A 404 46.98 24.70 30.41
CA PHE A 404 46.53 23.31 30.26
C PHE A 404 45.71 23.14 29.00
N ASP A 405 45.66 21.91 28.53
CA ASP A 405 44.74 21.48 27.49
C ASP A 405 43.79 20.43 28.07
N SER A 406 42.50 20.54 27.76
CA SER A 406 41.44 19.72 28.37
C SER A 406 41.30 18.35 27.72
N ASP A 407 41.72 18.23 26.47
CA ASP A 407 41.60 17.05 25.62
C ASP A 407 42.95 16.54 25.10
N GLY A 408 44.03 17.28 25.33
CA GLY A 408 45.40 16.88 24.96
C GLY A 408 46.47 17.39 25.93
N SER A 409 47.61 17.78 25.36
CA SER A 409 48.79 18.27 26.10
C SER A 409 49.44 19.46 25.41
N ILE A 410 50.01 20.39 26.18
CA ILE A 410 50.74 21.53 25.61
C ILE A 410 52.06 21.07 25.00
N SER A 411 52.22 21.22 23.69
CA SER A 411 53.41 20.83 22.93
C SER A 411 54.44 21.96 22.82
N HIS A 412 54.01 23.24 22.90
CA HIS A 412 54.90 24.39 22.77
C HIS A 412 54.48 25.59 23.63
N TYR A 413 55.46 26.37 24.10
CA TYR A 413 55.31 27.65 24.77
C TYR A 413 56.12 28.69 23.99
N ASP A 414 55.59 29.89 23.81
CA ASP A 414 56.32 31.02 23.24
C ASP A 414 55.97 32.32 23.97
N TRP A 415 57.00 32.99 24.49
CA TRP A 415 56.88 34.21 25.26
C TRP A 415 57.50 35.40 24.52
N VAL A 416 56.72 36.48 24.39
CA VAL A 416 57.17 37.70 23.72
C VAL A 416 56.89 38.92 24.57
N LEU A 417 57.85 39.84 24.66
CA LEU A 417 57.58 41.19 25.14
C LEU A 417 56.78 41.94 24.08
N SER A 418 55.46 42.04 24.27
CA SER A 418 54.54 42.59 23.28
C SER A 418 54.53 44.12 23.27
N SER A 419 54.64 44.74 24.44
CA SER A 419 54.76 46.20 24.55
C SER A 419 55.41 46.63 25.85
N SER A 420 55.87 47.87 25.87
CA SER A 420 56.39 48.52 27.08
C SER A 420 55.91 49.97 27.16
N SER A 421 55.74 50.43 28.40
CA SER A 421 55.44 51.82 28.71
C SER A 421 56.39 52.31 29.79
N PRO A 422 57.31 53.25 29.51
CA PRO A 422 57.57 53.89 28.22
C PRO A 422 58.12 52.93 27.15
N ALA A 423 57.85 53.20 25.86
CA ALA A 423 58.29 52.36 24.74
C ALA A 423 59.82 52.24 24.58
N SER A 424 60.60 53.09 25.24
CA SER A 424 62.07 53.02 25.25
C SER A 424 62.63 51.95 26.21
N VAL A 425 61.79 51.36 27.06
CA VAL A 425 62.19 50.28 27.96
C VAL A 425 62.01 48.94 27.25
N SER A 426 63.02 48.07 27.30
CA SER A 426 62.95 46.72 26.73
C SER A 426 63.52 45.69 27.70
N ALA A 427 63.15 44.43 27.48
CA ALA A 427 63.68 43.28 28.19
C ALA A 427 63.91 42.15 27.19
N THR A 428 64.98 41.39 27.39
CA THR A 428 65.30 40.19 26.59
C THR A 428 65.05 38.96 27.44
N LEU A 429 64.15 38.09 26.99
CA LEU A 429 63.86 36.83 27.64
C LEU A 429 64.95 35.80 27.33
N ASN A 430 65.40 35.09 28.36
CA ASN A 430 66.17 33.87 28.23
C ASN A 430 65.21 32.68 28.20
N ASN A 431 65.43 31.74 27.28
CA ASN A 431 64.60 30.54 27.09
C ASN A 431 63.10 30.88 26.88
N SER A 432 62.81 31.85 26.01
CA SER A 432 61.45 32.33 25.74
C SER A 432 60.48 31.26 25.27
N ASN A 433 60.96 30.09 24.86
CA ASN A 433 60.16 28.96 24.42
C ASN A 433 59.97 27.86 25.48
N THR A 434 60.08 28.20 26.77
CA THR A 434 59.94 27.25 27.89
C THR A 434 58.80 27.65 28.82
N VAL A 435 58.38 26.72 29.70
CA VAL A 435 57.31 26.95 30.68
C VAL A 435 57.64 28.13 31.61
N THR A 436 58.92 28.31 31.97
CA THR A 436 59.37 29.33 32.91
C THR A 436 60.56 30.14 32.38
N PRO A 437 60.37 31.07 31.42
CA PRO A 437 61.44 31.92 30.92
C PRO A 437 61.80 32.98 31.97
N SER A 438 62.96 33.61 31.80
CA SER A 438 63.40 34.67 32.73
C SER A 438 64.11 35.82 32.05
N PHE A 439 64.07 37.00 32.68
CA PHE A 439 64.84 38.17 32.26
C PHE A 439 65.31 38.95 33.49
N VAL A 440 66.29 39.84 33.29
CA VAL A 440 66.72 40.77 34.35
C VAL A 440 65.97 42.09 34.17
N ALA A 441 65.28 42.55 35.21
CA ALA A 441 64.49 43.78 35.17
C ALA A 441 65.37 44.98 34.76
N PRO A 442 65.00 45.74 33.71
CA PRO A 442 65.83 46.81 33.17
C PRO A 442 65.94 47.99 34.15
N SER A 443 67.00 48.78 34.00
CA SER A 443 67.14 50.05 34.71
C SER A 443 66.12 51.07 34.22
N VAL A 444 65.35 51.65 35.14
CA VAL A 444 64.31 52.64 34.84
C VAL A 444 64.44 53.85 35.76
N SER A 445 64.17 55.05 35.22
CA SER A 445 64.16 56.32 35.97
C SER A 445 62.75 56.74 36.42
N THR A 446 61.71 56.12 35.85
CA THR A 446 60.29 56.24 36.22
C THR A 446 59.67 54.85 36.16
N THR A 447 58.50 54.65 36.78
CA THR A 447 57.82 53.35 36.75
C THR A 447 57.57 52.92 35.30
N ALA A 448 58.00 51.71 34.97
CA ALA A 448 57.79 51.11 33.66
C ALA A 448 56.89 49.87 33.77
N GLN A 449 56.06 49.64 32.76
CA GLN A 449 55.27 48.43 32.59
C GLN A 449 55.75 47.67 31.37
N LEU A 450 56.03 46.38 31.54
CA LEU A 450 56.40 45.45 30.47
C LEU A 450 55.27 44.43 30.33
N LEU A 451 54.60 44.42 29.18
CA LEU A 451 53.53 43.46 28.86
C LEU A 451 54.11 42.29 28.09
N PHE A 452 54.10 41.11 28.71
CA PHE A 452 54.50 39.86 28.07
C PHE A 452 53.26 39.07 27.64
N THR A 453 53.29 38.51 26.44
CA THR A 453 52.27 37.58 25.95
C THR A 453 52.87 36.18 25.90
N LEU A 454 52.19 35.24 26.54
CA LEU A 454 52.39 33.81 26.37
C LEU A 454 51.47 33.32 25.25
N THR A 455 52.02 32.59 24.28
CA THR A 455 51.27 31.76 23.33
C THR A 455 51.58 30.29 23.63
N VAL A 456 50.57 29.47 23.84
CA VAL A 456 50.72 28.01 23.96
C VAL A 456 50.17 27.33 22.72
N THR A 457 50.77 26.20 22.34
CA THR A 457 50.29 25.31 21.27
C THR A 457 50.07 23.93 21.83
N ASP A 458 48.90 23.33 21.62
CA ASP A 458 48.62 21.95 22.01
C ASP A 458 49.28 20.92 21.06
N ASP A 459 49.10 19.63 21.32
CA ASP A 459 49.62 18.53 20.49
C ASP A 459 48.85 18.31 19.19
N ASP A 460 47.70 18.95 19.03
CA ASP A 460 46.90 18.99 17.79
C ASP A 460 47.17 20.24 16.92
N GLY A 461 47.97 21.18 17.43
CA GLY A 461 48.41 22.41 16.75
C GLY A 461 47.53 23.64 16.97
N ALA A 462 46.50 23.60 17.83
CA ALA A 462 45.72 24.80 18.17
C ALA A 462 46.47 25.68 19.18
N THR A 463 46.14 26.97 19.19
CA THR A 463 46.86 27.96 20.01
C THR A 463 45.93 28.83 20.85
N ALA A 464 46.45 29.29 21.98
CA ALA A 464 45.82 30.29 22.81
C ALA A 464 46.86 31.23 23.43
N THR A 465 46.41 32.41 23.85
CA THR A 465 47.28 33.45 24.39
C THR A 465 46.78 34.01 25.70
N ASP A 466 47.70 34.35 26.60
CA ASP A 466 47.44 35.10 27.82
C ASP A 466 48.58 36.10 28.09
N THR A 467 48.33 37.12 28.91
CA THR A 467 49.27 38.21 29.14
C THR A 467 49.57 38.44 30.61
N VAL A 468 50.80 38.83 30.91
CA VAL A 468 51.24 39.25 32.26
C VAL A 468 51.97 40.59 32.19
N VAL A 469 51.69 41.47 33.15
CA VAL A 469 52.35 42.77 33.28
C VAL A 469 53.41 42.71 34.38
N VAL A 470 54.65 43.05 34.01
CA VAL A 470 55.73 43.28 34.98
C VAL A 470 55.92 44.79 35.17
N THR A 471 55.61 45.28 36.37
CA THR A 471 55.83 46.67 36.77
C THR A 471 57.20 46.82 37.41
N VAL A 472 58.09 47.59 36.78
CA VAL A 472 59.43 47.90 37.31
C VAL A 472 59.39 49.30 37.91
N ASN A 473 59.50 49.39 39.23
CA ASN A 473 59.58 50.67 39.93
C ASN A 473 61.03 51.13 40.06
N PRO A 474 61.34 52.42 39.83
CA PRO A 474 62.68 52.92 40.05
C PRO A 474 63.08 52.72 41.52
N PRO A 475 64.37 52.48 41.81
CA PRO A 475 64.82 52.37 43.19
C PRO A 475 64.44 53.64 43.97
N PRO A 476 64.14 53.53 45.28
CA PRO A 476 63.83 54.69 46.11
C PRO A 476 64.92 55.75 45.96
N ASN A 477 64.51 57.00 45.73
CA ASN A 477 65.45 58.11 45.67
C ASN A 477 66.21 58.19 47.00
N GLN A 478 67.52 57.96 46.98
CA GLN A 478 68.36 58.24 48.14
C GLN A 478 68.74 59.72 48.09
N PRO A 479 68.39 60.53 49.10
CA PRO A 479 68.78 61.93 49.13
C PRO A 479 70.32 62.02 49.13
N PRO A 480 70.90 63.02 48.46
CA PRO A 480 72.34 63.21 48.50
C PRO A 480 72.79 63.45 49.94
N VAL A 481 73.81 62.72 50.39
CA VAL A 481 74.50 63.04 51.64
C VAL A 481 75.36 64.27 51.36
N ALA A 482 74.91 65.45 51.79
CA ALA A 482 75.70 66.66 51.70
C ALA A 482 76.94 66.53 52.61
N ASN A 483 78.12 66.45 52.02
CA ASN A 483 79.39 66.57 52.72
C ASN A 483 79.93 67.99 52.46
N ALA A 484 79.92 68.84 53.49
CA ALA A 484 80.34 70.22 53.34
C ALA A 484 81.87 70.41 53.22
N GLY A 485 82.68 69.35 53.31
CA GLY A 485 84.14 69.49 53.42
C GLY A 485 84.56 70.23 54.70
N ALA A 486 85.84 70.11 55.08
CA ALA A 486 86.38 70.77 56.27
C ALA A 486 86.82 72.21 55.99
#